data_AF-T0XUA4-F1
#
_entry.id   AF-T0XUA4-F1
#
_cell.length_a   1.000
_cell.length_b   1.000
_cell.length_c   1.000
_cell.angle_alpha   90.00
_cell.angle_beta   90.00
_cell.angle_gamma   90.00
#
_symmetry.space_group_name_H-M   'P 1'
#
loop_
_entity.id
_entity.type
_entity.pdbx_description
1 polymer ?
#
loop_
_entity_poly.entity_id
_entity_poly.type
_entity_poly.pdbx_seq_one_letter_code
_entity_poly.pdbx_strand_id
1 'polypeptide(L)'
;MTAGGGSGSDLLVVLDGLAEPLGPETTLATARTPALDALARAARICRIDPQDGAGAGETSSERGIGRLLGLASGPARRLSRAYLLSLLTGSRALSGWFFVGTPACFGNDGRLLRYVNRPEDEHAFWTAVMDRATGRESWRFLPVAGRDGRIERMVLTLPGSPGTTGLPPRRGLPASENAACSDFSDW
;
A
#
# COMPACT_ATOMS: atom_id res chain seq x y z
N MET A 1 18.51 -33.48 -25.34
CA MET A 1 19.05 -32.51 -26.31
C MET A 1 17.89 -32.16 -27.23
N THR A 2 17.32 -30.96 -27.25
CA THR A 2 17.93 -29.63 -27.27
C THR A 2 17.20 -28.66 -26.35
N ALA A 3 17.92 -28.06 -25.41
CA ALA A 3 17.51 -26.82 -24.77
C ALA A 3 17.54 -25.72 -25.84
N GLY A 4 16.37 -25.42 -26.41
CA GLY A 4 16.16 -24.21 -27.21
C GLY A 4 16.03 -23.04 -26.27
N GLY A 5 17.16 -22.53 -25.78
CA GLY A 5 17.24 -21.31 -24.97
C GLY A 5 16.95 -20.08 -25.83
N GLY A 6 15.71 -19.93 -26.27
CA GLY A 6 15.16 -18.61 -26.55
C GLY A 6 14.91 -17.97 -25.20
N SER A 7 15.62 -16.89 -24.90
CA SER A 7 15.25 -15.95 -23.83
C SER A 7 13.90 -15.32 -24.21
N GLY A 8 12.82 -16.09 -24.07
CA GLY A 8 11.47 -15.58 -24.20
C GLY A 8 11.27 -14.55 -23.09
N SER A 9 10.94 -13.32 -23.46
CA SER A 9 10.47 -12.34 -22.50
C SER A 9 9.04 -12.70 -22.11
N ASP A 10 8.84 -13.15 -20.88
CA ASP A 10 7.50 -13.31 -20.33
C ASP A 10 6.93 -11.93 -19.95
N LEU A 11 5.67 -11.68 -20.34
CA LEU A 11 4.94 -10.46 -20.01
C LEU A 11 3.76 -10.79 -19.10
N LEU A 12 3.74 -10.21 -17.90
CA LEU A 12 2.60 -10.23 -17.00
C LEU A 12 1.88 -8.87 -17.03
N VAL A 13 0.61 -8.87 -17.42
CA VAL A 13 -0.27 -7.70 -17.36
C VAL A 13 -1.30 -7.91 -16.26
N VAL A 14 -1.38 -6.98 -15.30
CA VAL A 14 -2.37 -6.99 -14.22
C VAL A 14 -3.34 -5.84 -14.43
N LEU A 15 -4.63 -6.16 -14.52
CA LEU A 15 -5.72 -5.19 -14.53
C LEU A 15 -6.31 -5.12 -13.13
N ASP A 16 -5.93 -4.08 -12.37
CA ASP A 16 -6.41 -3.91 -11.00
C ASP A 16 -7.93 -3.62 -10.98
N GLY A 17 -8.64 -4.21 -10.03
CA GLY A 17 -10.10 -4.06 -9.91
C GLY A 17 -10.94 -4.73 -11.00
N LEU A 18 -10.39 -5.65 -11.80
CA LEU A 18 -11.13 -6.33 -12.88
C LEU A 18 -12.26 -7.24 -12.37
N ALA A 19 -12.13 -7.80 -11.17
CA ALA A 19 -13.11 -8.71 -10.61
C ALA A 19 -14.33 -7.93 -10.09
N GLU A 20 -15.51 -8.29 -10.59
CA GLU A 20 -16.79 -7.67 -10.22
C GLU A 20 -17.73 -8.70 -9.57
N PRO A 21 -18.69 -8.25 -8.73
CA PRO A 21 -19.76 -9.12 -8.25
C PRO A 21 -20.51 -9.79 -9.42
N LEU A 22 -21.02 -11.01 -9.18
CA LEU A 22 -21.80 -11.74 -10.16
C LEU A 22 -23.14 -11.03 -10.40
N GLY A 23 -23.22 -10.28 -11.48
CA GLY A 23 -24.44 -9.69 -12.03
C GLY A 23 -24.84 -10.35 -13.36
N PRO A 24 -25.89 -9.84 -14.03
CA PRO A 24 -26.31 -10.34 -15.34
C PRO A 24 -25.22 -10.14 -16.42
N GLU A 25 -24.47 -9.04 -16.34
CA GLU A 25 -23.28 -8.75 -17.16
C GLU A 25 -22.23 -8.04 -16.29
N THR A 26 -20.95 -8.22 -16.61
CA THR A 26 -19.83 -7.48 -15.97
C THR A 26 -19.41 -6.29 -16.82
N THR A 27 -18.71 -5.31 -16.23
CA THR A 27 -18.14 -4.17 -16.98
C THR A 27 -17.19 -4.67 -18.07
N LEU A 28 -16.39 -5.71 -17.81
CA LEU A 28 -15.55 -6.34 -18.83
C LEU A 28 -16.35 -6.93 -19.99
N ALA A 29 -17.50 -7.57 -19.71
CA ALA A 29 -18.34 -8.19 -20.73
C ALA A 29 -19.03 -7.15 -21.65
N THR A 30 -19.37 -5.98 -21.11
CA THR A 30 -20.00 -4.89 -21.88
C THR A 30 -18.99 -4.01 -22.62
N ALA A 31 -17.73 -4.00 -22.17
CA ALA A 31 -16.67 -3.22 -22.79
C ALA A 31 -16.25 -3.77 -24.16
N ARG A 32 -16.07 -2.89 -25.14
CA ARG A 32 -15.49 -3.26 -26.45
C ARG A 32 -13.98 -3.50 -26.31
N THR A 33 -13.56 -4.75 -26.16
CA THR A 33 -12.16 -5.13 -25.92
C THR A 33 -11.60 -6.09 -26.98
N PRO A 34 -11.60 -5.72 -28.29
CA PRO A 34 -11.29 -6.65 -29.39
C PRO A 34 -9.91 -7.31 -29.30
N ALA A 35 -8.92 -6.64 -28.69
CA ALA A 35 -7.60 -7.19 -28.45
C ALA A 35 -7.60 -8.27 -27.35
N LEU A 36 -8.32 -8.05 -26.25
CA LEU A 36 -8.50 -9.07 -25.20
C LEU A 36 -9.31 -10.25 -25.72
N ASP A 37 -10.33 -10.01 -26.55
CA ASP A 37 -11.12 -11.06 -27.19
C ASP A 37 -10.27 -11.92 -28.13
N ALA A 38 -9.36 -11.31 -28.89
CA ALA A 38 -8.43 -12.03 -29.76
C ALA A 38 -7.47 -12.90 -28.95
N LEU A 39 -6.93 -12.37 -27.84
CA LEU A 39 -6.08 -13.14 -26.92
C LEU A 39 -6.84 -14.29 -26.27
N ALA A 40 -8.07 -14.04 -25.81
CA ALA A 40 -8.93 -15.04 -25.19
C ALA A 40 -9.24 -16.21 -26.13
N ARG A 41 -9.40 -15.96 -27.44
CA ARG A 41 -9.62 -17.01 -28.45
C ARG A 41 -8.36 -17.84 -28.75
N ALA A 42 -7.18 -17.24 -28.61
CA ALA A 42 -5.89 -17.89 -28.94
C ALA A 42 -5.19 -18.52 -27.73
N ALA A 43 -5.59 -18.17 -26.50
CA ALA A 43 -4.91 -18.56 -25.27
C ALA A 43 -5.78 -19.42 -24.35
N ARG A 44 -5.14 -20.00 -23.33
CA ARG A 44 -5.85 -20.71 -22.26
C ARG A 44 -6.37 -19.71 -21.23
N ILE A 45 -7.69 -19.69 -21.04
CA ILE A 45 -8.34 -18.88 -20.01
C ILE A 45 -8.46 -19.71 -18.72
N CYS A 46 -8.11 -19.10 -17.58
CA CYS A 46 -8.35 -19.70 -16.27
C CYS A 46 -8.83 -18.65 -15.27
N ARG A 47 -9.53 -19.12 -14.23
CA ARG A 47 -9.85 -18.31 -13.05
C ARG A 47 -8.77 -18.53 -12.01
N ILE A 48 -8.24 -17.44 -11.48
CA ILE A 48 -7.22 -17.46 -10.43
C ILE A 48 -7.86 -16.87 -9.17
N ASP A 49 -7.67 -17.54 -8.04
CA ASP A 49 -7.95 -16.97 -6.72
C ASP A 49 -6.64 -16.46 -6.12
N PRO A 50 -6.40 -15.14 -6.15
CA PRO A 50 -5.18 -14.57 -5.63
C PRO A 50 -5.19 -14.39 -4.09
N GLN A 51 -6.28 -14.76 -3.39
CA GLN A 51 -6.52 -14.40 -1.99
C GLN A 51 -6.61 -15.58 -1.00
N ASP A 52 -6.36 -16.83 -1.43
CA ASP A 52 -6.47 -18.06 -0.59
C ASP A 52 -7.92 -18.52 -0.28
N GLY A 53 -8.90 -18.19 -1.12
CA GLY A 53 -10.26 -18.73 -1.00
C GLY A 53 -11.27 -17.78 -0.35
N ALA A 54 -12.55 -18.19 -0.38
CA ALA A 54 -13.70 -17.45 0.15
C ALA A 54 -13.69 -17.17 1.67
N GLY A 55 -12.68 -17.68 2.40
CA GLY A 55 -12.49 -17.46 3.83
C GLY A 55 -11.40 -16.44 4.18
N ALA A 56 -10.79 -15.79 3.19
CA ALA A 56 -9.78 -14.77 3.43
C ALA A 56 -10.42 -13.52 4.03
N GLY A 57 -10.41 -13.40 5.36
CA GLY A 57 -10.97 -12.27 6.11
C GLY A 57 -10.32 -10.90 5.84
N GLU A 58 -9.37 -10.82 4.90
CA GLU A 58 -8.73 -9.58 4.46
C GLU A 58 -8.24 -9.75 3.03
N THR A 59 -8.83 -9.02 2.08
CA THR A 59 -8.39 -8.95 0.69
C THR A 59 -7.46 -7.74 0.52
N SER A 60 -6.27 -7.95 -0.06
CA SER A 60 -5.33 -6.83 -0.30
C SER A 60 -4.60 -7.00 -1.63
N SER A 61 -4.31 -5.87 -2.30
CA SER A 61 -3.58 -5.84 -3.57
C SER A 61 -2.17 -6.42 -3.42
N GLU A 62 -1.51 -6.15 -2.30
CA GLU A 62 -0.17 -6.64 -1.97
C GLU A 62 -0.12 -8.17 -1.92
N ARG A 63 -1.13 -8.77 -1.27
CA ARG A 63 -1.24 -10.23 -1.17
C ARG A 63 -1.48 -10.85 -2.54
N GLY A 64 -2.38 -10.26 -3.33
CA GLY A 64 -2.72 -10.77 -4.65
C GLY A 64 -1.55 -10.72 -5.61
N ILE A 65 -0.85 -9.58 -5.68
CA ILE A 65 0.35 -9.42 -6.50
C ILE A 65 1.46 -10.36 -6.01
N GLY A 66 1.70 -10.45 -4.71
CA GLY A 66 2.72 -11.34 -4.16
C GLY A 66 2.49 -12.80 -4.56
N ARG A 67 1.23 -13.25 -4.55
CA ARG A 67 0.88 -14.61 -5.00
C ARG A 67 1.08 -14.82 -6.50
N LEU A 68 0.71 -13.85 -7.33
CA LEU A 68 0.97 -13.90 -8.77
C LEU A 68 2.46 -14.01 -9.10
N LEU A 69 3.32 -13.40 -8.27
CA LEU A 69 4.78 -13.45 -8.39
C LEU A 69 5.41 -14.69 -7.72
N GLY A 70 4.60 -15.62 -7.18
CA GLY A 70 5.11 -16.81 -6.50
C GLY A 70 5.78 -16.52 -5.14
N LEU A 71 5.55 -15.36 -4.54
CA LEU A 71 5.99 -15.07 -3.18
C LEU A 71 5.18 -15.93 -2.22
N ALA A 72 5.86 -16.85 -1.54
CA ALA A 72 5.25 -17.90 -0.71
C ALA A 72 4.21 -17.34 0.29
N SER A 73 3.02 -17.93 0.28
CA SER A 73 1.83 -17.49 1.04
C SER A 73 1.88 -17.76 2.56
N GLY A 74 3.08 -17.97 3.13
CA GLY A 74 3.26 -18.23 4.55
C GLY A 74 3.17 -16.97 5.41
N PRO A 75 2.70 -17.06 6.67
CA PRO A 75 2.59 -15.91 7.59
C PRO A 75 3.95 -15.23 7.85
N ALA A 76 5.05 -15.99 7.80
CA ALA A 76 6.42 -15.47 7.96
C ALA A 76 6.97 -14.71 6.74
N ARG A 77 6.22 -14.62 5.64
CA ARG A 77 6.65 -13.97 4.38
C ARG A 77 5.66 -12.92 3.86
N ARG A 78 4.66 -12.55 4.66
CA ARG A 78 3.71 -11.48 4.31
C ARG A 78 4.39 -10.13 4.51
N LEU A 79 4.65 -9.45 3.40
CA LEU A 79 5.11 -8.07 3.42
C LEU A 79 3.92 -7.16 3.71
N SER A 80 4.05 -6.27 4.69
CA SER A 80 3.00 -5.28 4.96
C SER A 80 2.96 -4.21 3.87
N ARG A 81 1.78 -3.60 3.68
CA ARG A 81 1.63 -2.40 2.82
C ARG A 81 2.64 -1.32 3.17
N ALA A 82 2.82 -1.01 4.46
CA ALA A 82 3.75 0.01 4.91
C ALA A 82 5.20 -0.33 4.53
N TYR A 83 5.60 -1.60 4.63
CA TYR A 83 6.92 -2.05 4.18
C TYR A 83 7.07 -1.88 2.66
N LEU A 84 6.10 -2.34 1.87
CA LEU A 84 6.16 -2.23 0.41
C LEU A 84 6.21 -0.77 -0.06
N LEU A 85 5.42 0.12 0.56
CA LEU A 85 5.46 1.56 0.31
C LEU A 85 6.83 2.17 0.66
N SER A 86 7.48 1.70 1.73
CA SER A 86 8.82 2.18 2.10
C SER A 86 9.88 1.91 1.02
N LEU A 87 9.74 0.81 0.26
CA LEU A 87 10.66 0.49 -0.83
C LEU A 87 10.58 1.52 -1.97
N LEU A 88 9.42 2.16 -2.17
CA LEU A 88 9.22 3.20 -3.18
C LEU A 88 9.97 4.50 -2.86
N THR A 89 10.36 4.68 -1.60
CA THR A 89 11.12 5.86 -1.15
C THR A 89 12.63 5.74 -1.40
N GLY A 90 13.07 4.64 -2.03
CA GLY A 90 14.49 4.34 -2.26
C GLY A 90 15.21 3.83 -1.01
N SER A 91 14.48 3.53 0.07
CA SER A 91 15.06 3.01 1.30
C SER A 91 15.60 1.58 1.10
N ARG A 92 16.92 1.39 1.26
CA ARG A 92 17.63 0.16 0.88
C ARG A 92 17.79 -0.87 2.00
N ALA A 93 17.62 -0.48 3.26
CA ALA A 93 17.81 -1.36 4.40
C ALA A 93 17.04 -0.82 5.58
N LEU A 94 15.93 -1.46 5.95
CA LEU A 94 15.24 -1.09 7.16
C LEU A 94 14.76 -2.35 7.87
N SER A 95 15.63 -2.82 8.75
CA SER A 95 15.17 -3.55 9.91
C SER A 95 14.35 -2.58 10.77
N GLY A 96 13.05 -2.82 10.90
CA GLY A 96 12.18 -1.87 11.57
C GLY A 96 10.71 -2.22 11.53
N TRP A 97 9.94 -1.42 12.26
CA TRP A 97 8.49 -1.40 12.20
C TRP A 97 8.07 -0.34 11.18
N PHE A 98 6.99 -0.61 10.44
CA PHE A 98 6.49 0.28 9.39
C PHE A 98 4.99 0.50 9.55
N PHE A 99 4.58 1.76 9.45
CA PHE A 99 3.18 2.18 9.56
C PHE A 99 2.85 3.12 8.42
N VAL A 100 1.62 3.01 7.90
CA VAL A 100 1.07 4.04 7.02
C VAL A 100 0.49 5.12 7.90
N GLY A 101 1.00 6.34 7.78
CA GLY A 101 0.43 7.51 8.45
C GLY A 101 -0.77 8.01 7.66
N THR A 102 -1.90 8.19 8.34
CA THR A 102 -3.10 8.83 7.79
C THR A 102 -3.41 10.06 8.66
N PRO A 103 -3.35 11.29 8.12
CA PRO A 103 -3.67 12.46 8.90
C PRO A 103 -5.15 12.49 9.25
N ALA A 104 -5.46 12.98 10.46
CA ALA A 104 -6.81 13.02 10.98
C ALA A 104 -7.05 14.25 11.86
N CYS A 105 -8.29 14.73 11.86
CA CYS A 105 -8.75 15.80 12.73
C CYS A 105 -9.44 15.19 13.96
N PHE A 106 -9.09 15.69 15.14
CA PHE A 106 -9.69 15.31 16.41
C PHE A 106 -10.39 16.51 17.04
N GLY A 107 -11.49 16.27 17.74
CA GLY A 107 -12.17 17.29 18.53
C GLY A 107 -11.42 17.60 19.82
N ASN A 108 -11.83 18.66 20.50
CA ASN A 108 -11.26 19.03 21.80
C ASN A 108 -11.49 17.95 22.88
N ASP A 109 -12.46 17.07 22.66
CA ASP A 109 -12.75 15.90 23.50
C ASP A 109 -11.90 14.66 23.15
N GLY A 110 -10.97 14.80 22.20
CA GLY A 110 -10.09 13.72 21.73
C GLY A 110 -10.77 12.72 20.80
N ARG A 111 -12.01 12.94 20.37
CA ARG A 111 -12.69 12.04 19.43
C ARG A 111 -12.25 12.31 18.00
N LEU A 112 -12.07 11.25 17.22
CA LEU A 112 -11.85 11.34 15.78
C LEU A 112 -13.07 12.00 15.13
N LEU A 113 -12.86 13.15 14.48
CA LEU A 113 -13.91 13.83 13.74
C LEU A 113 -13.93 13.39 12.27
N ARG A 114 -12.76 13.42 11.63
CA ARG A 114 -12.60 13.05 10.22
C ARG A 114 -11.15 12.75 9.88
N TYR A 115 -10.94 11.98 8.82
CA TYR A 115 -9.64 11.86 8.17
C TYR A 115 -9.41 13.01 7.19
N VAL A 116 -8.15 13.39 7.00
CA VAL A 116 -7.74 14.31 5.95
C VAL A 116 -7.64 13.51 4.66
N ASN A 117 -8.60 13.71 3.75
CA ASN A 117 -8.74 12.90 2.53
C ASN A 117 -8.53 13.70 1.23
N ARG A 118 -8.25 15.01 1.33
CA ARG A 118 -7.92 15.83 0.16
C ARG A 118 -6.41 15.75 -0.09
N PRO A 119 -5.97 15.39 -1.32
CA PRO A 119 -4.54 15.24 -1.61
C PRO A 119 -3.71 16.49 -1.31
N GLU A 120 -4.24 17.68 -1.56
CA GLU A 120 -3.56 18.95 -1.29
C GLU A 120 -3.33 19.16 0.21
N ASP A 121 -4.36 18.92 1.02
CA ASP A 121 -4.31 19.08 2.47
C ASP A 121 -3.37 18.03 3.11
N GLU A 122 -3.42 16.79 2.61
CA GLU A 122 -2.53 15.71 3.05
C GLU A 122 -1.06 16.03 2.74
N HIS A 123 -0.77 16.54 1.54
CA HIS A 123 0.58 16.95 1.15
C HIS A 123 1.10 18.11 2.01
N ALA A 124 0.27 19.15 2.23
CA ALA A 124 0.63 20.29 3.05
C ALA A 124 0.91 19.88 4.51
N PHE A 125 0.05 19.02 5.07
CA PHE A 125 0.23 18.46 6.40
C PHE A 125 1.57 17.73 6.54
N TRP A 126 1.86 16.79 5.63
CA TRP A 126 3.08 15.99 5.73
C TRP A 126 4.35 16.83 5.52
N THR A 127 4.30 17.82 4.65
CA THR A 127 5.41 18.77 4.46
C THR A 127 5.70 19.51 5.77
N ALA A 128 4.67 20.08 6.40
CA ALA A 128 4.81 20.78 7.67
C ALA A 128 5.32 19.86 8.81
N VAL A 129 4.87 18.61 8.85
CA VAL A 129 5.37 17.62 9.82
C VAL A 129 6.85 17.34 9.60
N MET A 130 7.27 17.10 8.35
CA MET A 130 8.68 16.79 8.06
C MET A 130 9.60 17.97 8.37
N ASP A 131 9.17 19.20 8.07
CA ASP A 131 9.93 20.41 8.41
C ASP A 131 10.18 20.51 9.92
N ARG A 132 9.14 20.21 10.72
CA ARG A 132 9.20 20.24 12.19
C ARG A 132 9.88 19.01 12.82
N ALA A 133 9.85 17.86 12.15
CA ALA A 133 10.40 16.60 12.66
C ALA A 133 11.93 16.53 12.61
N THR A 134 12.58 17.51 11.99
CA THR A 134 14.04 17.61 11.95
C THR A 134 14.62 17.74 13.38
N GLY A 135 15.17 16.64 13.92
CA GLY A 135 15.88 16.61 15.20
C GLY A 135 15.31 15.70 16.31
N ARG A 136 14.23 14.94 16.07
CA ARG A 136 13.70 13.94 17.03
C ARG A 136 14.05 12.51 16.60
N GLU A 137 14.93 11.85 17.36
CA GLU A 137 15.65 10.64 16.92
C GLU A 137 14.84 9.34 16.81
N SER A 138 13.59 9.28 17.28
CA SER A 138 12.88 7.99 17.35
C SER A 138 12.26 7.57 16.02
N TRP A 139 11.62 8.48 15.28
CA TRP A 139 10.85 8.16 14.07
C TRP A 139 11.51 8.70 12.80
N ARG A 140 11.48 7.90 11.74
CA ARG A 140 11.79 8.37 10.38
C ARG A 140 10.50 8.47 9.58
N PHE A 141 10.38 9.58 8.86
CA PHE A 141 9.29 9.88 7.94
C PHE A 141 9.78 9.61 6.52
N LEU A 142 9.09 8.70 5.83
CA LEU A 142 9.43 8.25 4.48
C LEU A 142 8.27 8.68 3.54
N PRO A 143 8.38 9.85 2.89
CA PRO A 143 7.35 10.33 1.98
C PRO A 143 7.32 9.48 0.71
N VAL A 144 6.15 8.93 0.39
CA VAL A 144 5.89 8.28 -0.90
C VAL A 144 5.29 9.34 -1.83
N ALA A 145 6.10 9.76 -2.80
CA ALA A 145 5.71 10.79 -3.74
C ALA A 145 4.92 10.21 -4.92
N GLY A 146 3.89 10.94 -5.34
CA GLY A 146 3.19 10.76 -6.60
C GLY A 146 4.03 11.22 -7.80
N ARG A 147 3.46 11.08 -9.01
CA ARG A 147 4.14 11.47 -10.26
C ARG A 147 4.43 12.97 -10.36
N ASP A 148 3.62 13.78 -9.70
CA ASP A 148 3.74 15.24 -9.66
C ASP A 148 4.64 15.75 -8.52
N GLY A 149 5.28 14.83 -7.78
CA GLY A 149 6.14 15.15 -6.64
C GLY A 149 5.40 15.43 -5.33
N ARG A 150 4.06 15.40 -5.32
CA ARG A 150 3.28 15.55 -4.08
C ARG A 150 3.41 14.30 -3.22
N ILE A 151 3.30 14.47 -1.91
CA ILE A 151 3.28 13.35 -0.96
C ILE A 151 1.89 12.72 -1.00
N GLU A 152 1.79 11.50 -1.53
CA GLU A 152 0.52 10.76 -1.59
C GLU A 152 0.32 9.87 -0.36
N ARG A 153 1.42 9.38 0.23
CA ARG A 153 1.40 8.58 1.47
C ARG A 153 2.62 8.92 2.31
N MET A 154 2.46 8.80 3.62
CA MET A 154 3.58 8.84 4.55
C MET A 154 3.79 7.46 5.17
N VAL A 155 5.02 6.96 5.12
CA VAL A 155 5.42 5.79 5.90
C VAL A 155 6.22 6.25 7.11
N LEU A 156 5.79 5.83 8.29
CA LEU A 156 6.49 6.06 9.54
C LEU A 156 7.28 4.79 9.89
N THR A 157 8.55 4.94 10.25
CA THR A 157 9.36 3.80 10.68
C THR A 157 10.14 4.06 11.96
N LEU A 158 10.21 3.00 12.77
CA LEU A 158 11.03 2.91 13.97
C LEU A 158 12.12 1.85 13.77
N PRO A 159 13.35 2.07 14.27
CA PRO A 159 14.36 1.03 14.34
C PRO A 159 13.83 -0.22 15.07
N GLY A 160 14.13 -1.40 14.54
CA GLY A 160 13.67 -2.68 15.09
C GLY A 160 14.21 -3.86 14.30
N SER A 161 13.70 -5.07 14.56
CA SER A 161 14.08 -6.25 13.79
C SER A 161 13.53 -6.18 12.35
N PRO A 162 14.19 -6.81 11.36
CA PRO A 162 13.67 -6.87 9.99
C PRO A 162 12.33 -7.59 9.90
N GLY A 163 11.39 -7.00 9.14
CA GLY A 163 10.12 -7.63 8.83
C GLY A 163 9.14 -7.74 10.00
N THR A 164 9.40 -7.09 11.14
CA THR A 164 8.40 -7.00 12.21
C THR A 164 7.26 -6.08 11.79
N THR A 165 6.09 -6.68 11.57
CA THR A 165 4.83 -5.98 11.27
C THR A 165 3.88 -6.11 12.45
N GLY A 166 3.20 -5.03 12.84
CA GLY A 166 2.26 -5.01 13.97
C GLY A 166 2.49 -3.82 14.91
N LEU A 167 1.82 -3.83 16.07
CA LEU A 167 2.03 -2.81 17.10
C LEU A 167 3.42 -3.01 17.74
N PRO A 168 4.20 -1.93 17.95
CA PRO A 168 5.38 -2.04 18.78
C PRO A 168 4.93 -2.48 20.19
N PRO A 169 5.78 -3.19 20.96
CA PRO A 169 5.49 -3.40 22.37
C PRO A 169 5.17 -2.04 23.01
N ARG A 170 4.08 -1.96 23.80
CA ARG A 170 3.46 -0.71 24.35
C ARG A 170 4.40 0.29 25.06
N ARG A 171 5.69 0.00 25.17
CA ARG A 171 6.71 0.94 25.67
C ARG A 171 7.24 1.77 24.51
N GLY A 172 6.78 3.02 24.39
CA GLY A 172 7.50 4.02 23.60
C GLY A 172 6.67 4.83 22.59
N LEU A 173 5.35 4.65 22.49
CA LEU A 173 4.53 5.67 21.85
C LEU A 173 4.44 6.86 22.82
N PRO A 174 5.02 8.04 22.51
CA PRO A 174 4.79 9.21 23.34
C PRO A 174 3.29 9.49 23.34
N ALA A 175 2.67 9.45 24.52
CA ALA A 175 1.26 9.77 24.73
C ALA A 175 0.89 11.23 24.38
N SER A 176 1.85 12.00 23.86
CA SER A 176 1.79 13.46 23.71
C SER A 176 2.00 13.96 22.28
N GLU A 177 2.05 13.09 21.27
CA GLU A 177 1.99 13.52 19.86
C GLU A 177 0.59 13.30 19.28
N ASN A 178 -0.43 13.67 20.06
CA ASN A 178 -1.60 14.31 19.48
C ASN A 178 -1.15 15.67 18.95
N ALA A 179 -0.43 15.68 17.82
CA ALA A 179 -0.44 16.84 16.94
C ALA A 179 -1.85 16.91 16.35
N ALA A 180 -2.81 17.29 17.18
CA ALA A 180 -4.12 17.67 16.73
C ALA A 180 -3.92 18.79 15.71
N CYS A 181 -4.60 18.70 14.58
CA CYS A 181 -4.86 19.84 13.70
C CYS A 181 -5.73 20.89 14.44
N SER A 182 -5.28 21.41 15.58
CA SER A 182 -5.95 22.54 16.24
C SER A 182 -5.73 23.84 15.48
N ASP A 183 -4.70 23.92 14.63
CA ASP A 183 -4.28 25.15 13.96
C ASP A 183 -4.69 25.25 12.47
N PHE A 184 -5.51 24.32 11.96
CA PHE A 184 -6.09 24.45 10.61
C PHE A 184 -7.50 25.06 10.62
N SER A 185 -7.84 25.78 11.69
CA SER A 185 -9.11 26.50 11.84
C SER A 185 -9.20 27.77 10.99
N ASP A 186 -8.06 28.23 10.44
CA ASP A 186 -7.95 29.51 9.71
C ASP A 186 -7.51 29.33 8.23
N TRP A 187 -7.86 28.20 7.59
CA TRP A 187 -7.74 27.99 6.14
C TRP A 187 -9.10 27.69 5.49
#